data_AF-A0A820KQL1-F1
#
_entry.id   AF-A0A820KQL1-F1
#
_cell.length_a   1.000
_cell.length_b   1.000
_cell.length_c   1.000
_cell.angle_alpha   90.00
_cell.angle_beta   90.00
_cell.angle_gamma   90.00
#
_symmetry.space_group_name_H-M   'P 1'
#
loop_
_entity.id
_entity.type
_entity.pdbx_description
1 polymer ?
#
loop_
_entity_poly.entity_id
_entity_poly.type
_entity_poly.pdbx_seq_one_letter_code
_entity_poly.pdbx_strand_id
1 'polypeptide(L)' 'MCVEKFADFPPLGRFAVRDMRQTVAVGVIKDVEKKAPTSTKGGKPVAAAAKGGK' A
#
# COMPACT_ATOMS: atom_id res chain seq x y z
N MET A 1 -0.58 8.53 0.45
CA MET A 1 -0.34 7.25 -0.26
C MET A 1 0.34 6.32 0.73
N CYS A 2 -0.24 5.14 0.97
CA CYS A 2 0.33 4.17 1.90
C CYS A 2 1.09 3.12 1.09
N VAL A 3 2.39 3.03 1.33
CA VAL A 3 3.30 2.04 0.73
C VAL A 3 4.23 1.53 1.82
N GLU A 4 4.71 0.31 1.65
CA GLU A 4 5.58 -0.36 2.62
C GLU A 4 6.78 -0.97 1.91
N LYS A 5 7.80 -1.32 2.69
CA LYS A 5 8.95 -2.08 2.20
C LYS A 5 8.49 -3.40 1.62
N PHE A 6 9.07 -3.80 0.50
CA PHE A 6 8.75 -5.08 -0.13
C PHE A 6 9.02 -6.28 0.78
N ALA A 7 10.06 -6.22 1.60
CA ALA A 7 10.42 -7.31 2.52
C ALA A 7 9.35 -7.52 3.60
N ASP A 8 8.78 -6.44 4.12
CA ASP A 8 7.80 -6.49 5.21
C ASP A 8 6.39 -6.74 4.68
N PHE A 9 6.03 -6.11 3.56
CA PHE A 9 4.73 -6.26 2.93
C PHE A 9 4.83 -6.28 1.40
N PRO A 10 5.11 -7.46 0.81
CA PRO A 10 5.34 -7.61 -0.63
C PRO A 10 4.25 -7.05 -1.55
N PRO A 11 2.94 -7.11 -1.21
CA PRO A 11 1.89 -6.53 -2.04
C PRO A 11 1.95 -5.00 -2.15
N LEU A 12 2.37 -4.29 -1.10
CA LEU A 12 2.44 -2.81 -1.09
C LEU A 12 3.80 -2.28 -1.56
N GLY A 13 4.82 -3.13 -1.61
CA GLY A 13 6.16 -2.77 -2.04
C GLY A 13 6.41 -2.91 -3.53
N ARG A 14 5.44 -3.33 -4.35
CA ARG A 14 5.58 -3.47 -5.82
C ARG A 14 4.88 -2.30 -6.51
N PHE A 15 5.54 -1.68 -7.49
CA PHE A 15 4.94 -0.61 -8.27
C PHE A 15 5.25 -0.74 -9.76
N ALA A 16 4.34 -0.22 -10.58
CA ALA A 16 4.50 -0.11 -12.02
C ALA A 16 4.43 1.38 -12.41
N VAL A 17 5.39 1.82 -13.22
CA VAL A 17 5.39 3.17 -13.79
C VAL A 17 4.75 3.08 -15.16
N ARG A 18 3.68 3.86 -15.37
CA ARG A 18 2.97 3.94 -16.65
C ARG A 18 3.15 5.30 -17.28
N ASP A 19 3.49 5.31 -18.56
CA ASP A 19 3.39 6.48 -19.43
C ASP A 19 2.64 6.09 -20.71
N MET A 20 1.74 6.96 -21.18
CA MET A 20 0.92 6.78 -22.38
C MET A 20 0.37 5.34 -22.61
N ARG A 21 -0.36 4.79 -21.64
CA ARG A 21 -0.96 3.42 -21.65
C ARG A 21 0.04 2.26 -21.67
N GLN A 22 1.33 2.53 -21.62
CA GLN A 22 2.39 1.52 -21.60
C GLN A 22 3.10 1.52 -20.25
N THR A 23 3.68 0.37 -19.88
CA THR A 23 4.47 0.26 -18.65
C THR A 23 5.92 0.58 -19.00
N VAL A 24 6.44 1.69 -18.50
CA VAL A 24 7.81 2.14 -18.79
C VAL A 24 8.83 1.56 -17.82
N ALA A 25 8.41 1.22 -16.59
CA ALA A 25 9.28 0.56 -15.62
C ALA A 25 8.47 -0.23 -14.57
N VAL A 26 9.13 -1.19 -13.93
CA VAL A 26 8.65 -1.90 -12.75
C VAL A 26 9.70 -1.83 -11.65
N GLY A 27 9.27 -1.78 -10.39
CA GLY A 27 10.19 -1.64 -9.26
C GLY A 27 9.65 -2.18 -7.95
N VAL A 28 10.57 -2.33 -7.00
CA VAL A 28 10.28 -2.72 -5.61
C VAL A 28 10.81 -1.67 -4.63
N ILE A 29 10.08 -1.44 -3.55
CA ILE A 29 10.41 -0.46 -2.51
C ILE A 29 11.36 -1.08 -1.49
N LYS A 30 12.56 -0.48 -1.35
CA LYS A 30 13.60 -0.92 -0.41
C LYS A 30 13.49 -0.25 0.96
N ASP A 31 13.20 1.05 0.98
CA ASP A 31 13.06 1.84 2.20
C ASP A 31 11.94 2.87 2.04
N VAL A 32 11.31 3.24 3.17
CA VAL A 32 10.19 4.19 3.22
C VAL A 32 10.38 5.11 4.42
N GLU A 33 10.53 6.41 4.15
CA GLU A 33 10.44 7.44 5.18
C GLU A 33 8.96 7.77 5.44
N LYS A 34 8.48 7.42 6.64
CA LYS A 34 7.07 7.61 7.00
C LYS A 34 6.84 9.05 7.47
N LYS A 35 5.89 9.74 6.85
CA LYS A 35 5.44 11.05 7.34
C LYS A 35 4.77 10.90 8.71
N ALA A 36 5.03 11.85 9.61
CA ALA A 36 4.41 11.90 10.93
C ALA A 36 2.88 11.81 10.84
N PRO A 37 2.22 11.04 11.73
CA PRO A 37 0.77 10.87 11.69
C PRO A 37 0.09 12.20 11.99
N THR A 38 -0.38 12.88 10.95
CA THR A 38 -1.36 13.96 11.12
C THR A 38 -2.68 13.28 11.45
N SER A 39 -3.04 13.30 12.74
CA SER A 39 -4.30 12.77 13.27
C SER A 39 -5.50 13.54 12.71
N THR A 40 -5.87 13.29 11.45
CA THR A 40 -7.12 13.78 10.86
C THR A 40 -8.20 12.72 11.06
N LYS A 41 -9.01 12.99 12.08
CA LYS A 41 -10.31 12.40 12.39
C LYS A 41 -11.18 12.26 11.13
N GLY A 42 -11.51 11.03 10.73
CA GLY A 42 -12.56 10.77 9.72
C GLY A 42 -12.47 9.43 9.03
N GLY A 43 -13.32 8.46 9.43
CA GLY A 43 -13.53 7.21 8.69
C GLY A 43 -14.02 6.06 9.56
N LYS A 44 -15.33 6.03 9.81
CA LYS A 44 -16.10 4.99 10.50
C LYS A 44 -15.66 3.56 10.09
N PRO A 45 -15.38 2.62 11.03
CA PRO A 45 -15.16 1.22 10.63
C PRO A 45 -16.46 0.67 10.05
N VAL A 46 -16.46 0.29 8.78
CA VAL A 46 -17.49 -0.61 8.25
C VAL A 46 -17.08 -2.03 8.60
N ALA A 47 -17.77 -2.59 9.59
CA ALA A 47 -17.78 -4.02 9.81
C ALA A 47 -18.50 -4.69 8.64
N ALA A 48 -17.75 -5.46 7.84
CA ALA A 48 -18.24 -6.48 6.93
C ALA A 48 -17.04 -7.40 6.59
N ALA A 49 -17.05 -8.71 6.68
CA ALA A 49 -17.96 -9.70 7.22
C ALA A 49 -17.12 -10.99 7.40
N ALA A 50 -17.54 -11.87 8.31
CA ALA A 50 -16.89 -13.14 8.64
C ALA A 50 -16.85 -14.17 7.50
N LYS A 51 -15.82 -15.05 7.53
CA LYS A 51 -15.79 -16.52 7.26
C LYS A 51 -14.31 -16.93 7.11
N GLY A 52 -13.68 -17.62 8.07
CA GLY A 52 -13.80 -19.06 8.39
C GLY A 52 -12.45 -19.72 8.04
N GLY A 53 -11.88 -20.69 8.73
CA GLY A 53 -12.23 -21.48 9.90
C GLY A 53 -11.04 -22.43 10.19
N LYS A 54 -10.94 -22.82 11.47
CA LYS A 54 -9.91 -23.63 12.16
C LYS A 54 -8.54 -22.98 12.35
#